data_AF-F9FEQ7-F1
#
_entry.id   AF-F9FEQ7-F1
#
_cell.length_a   1.000
_cell.length_b   1.000
_cell.length_c   1.000
_cell.angle_alpha   90.00
_cell.angle_beta   90.00
_cell.angle_gamma   90.00
#
_symmetry.space_group_name_H-M   'P 1'
#
loop_
_entity.id
_entity.type
_entity.pdbx_description
1 polymer ?
#
loop_
_entity_poly.entity_id
_entity_poly.type
_entity_poly.pdbx_seq_one_letter_code
_entity_poly.pdbx_strand_id
1 'polypeptide(L)'
;EEEEEEEEEEEEEEEEEEEEEEQEVDDDSDDKTEDIPNAPATPSSSLSDEDLETTKTRYSAPRSVAYRYASGPPRRKFKYHRMPKTVALVWQEWKHGSNGNPSIQSLEEKYSTRWRMGTLQERKYASNYVGVRQKVVRKVEEMCEQKGLTPEKACEILDRRVDGRMQLLMTALRKGQDPLVIIPRR
;
A
#
# COMPACT_ATOMS: atom_id res chain seq x y z
N GLU A 1 11.06 -52.93 34.42
CA GLU A 1 10.06 -51.85 34.40
C GLU A 1 10.55 -50.82 35.37
N GLU A 2 10.51 -49.55 34.95
CA GLU A 2 10.70 -48.34 35.77
C GLU A 2 12.19 -48.11 36.17
N GLU A 3 12.82 -46.94 36.03
CA GLU A 3 12.35 -45.54 35.96
C GLU A 3 13.26 -44.69 35.05
N GLU A 4 12.63 -43.70 34.43
CA GLU A 4 13.20 -42.53 33.76
C GLU A 4 13.81 -41.58 34.80
N GLU A 5 14.97 -40.96 34.52
CA GLU A 5 15.30 -39.63 35.07
C GLU A 5 15.97 -38.81 33.95
N GLU A 6 15.21 -37.82 33.49
CA GLU A 6 15.66 -36.62 32.78
C GLU A 6 16.35 -35.69 33.79
N GLU A 7 17.45 -35.04 33.42
CA GLU A 7 17.84 -33.75 34.01
C GLU A 7 18.32 -32.80 32.91
N GLU A 8 17.61 -31.67 32.85
CA GLU A 8 17.88 -30.44 32.11
C GLU A 8 18.99 -29.61 32.80
N GLU A 9 19.54 -28.60 32.12
CA GLU A 9 19.90 -27.24 32.61
C GLU A 9 20.88 -26.58 31.60
N GLU A 10 20.43 -25.55 30.86
CA GLU A 10 20.58 -24.08 31.08
C GLU A 10 21.92 -23.52 30.53
N GLU A 11 21.89 -22.80 29.40
CA GLU A 11 21.82 -21.33 29.26
C GLU A 11 23.11 -20.61 29.70
N GLU A 12 23.75 -19.88 28.77
CA GLU A 12 24.38 -18.58 29.05
C GLU A 12 24.64 -17.84 27.71
N GLU A 13 23.87 -16.77 27.54
CA GLU A 13 24.05 -15.70 26.56
C GLU A 13 25.20 -14.79 27.02
N GLU A 14 26.06 -14.31 26.11
CA GLU A 14 26.75 -13.03 26.31
C GLU A 14 26.71 -12.22 25.01
N GLU A 15 26.17 -11.00 25.19
CA GLU A 15 26.01 -9.92 24.23
C GLU A 15 27.33 -9.13 24.03
N GLU A 16 27.21 -7.96 23.39
CA GLU A 16 28.19 -6.85 23.25
C GLU A 16 29.04 -6.87 21.97
N GLU A 17 29.20 -5.79 21.19
CA GLU A 17 28.73 -4.41 21.28
C GLU A 17 28.92 -3.74 19.90
N GLU A 18 28.18 -2.65 19.69
CA GLU A 18 28.08 -1.83 18.47
C GLU A 18 29.32 -0.96 18.23
N GLU A 19 29.71 -0.73 16.97
CA GLU A 19 30.37 0.53 16.60
C GLU A 19 29.76 1.07 15.28
N GLU A 20 29.04 2.17 15.42
CA GLU A 20 28.51 3.01 14.35
C GLU A 20 29.61 3.93 13.82
N GLU A 21 29.99 3.81 12.54
CA GLU A 21 30.79 4.84 11.86
C GLU A 21 29.87 5.84 11.15
N GLU A 22 29.70 7.01 11.77
CA GLU A 22 29.13 8.21 11.17
C GLU A 22 30.12 8.78 10.14
N GLN A 23 29.73 8.77 8.85
CA GLN A 23 30.47 9.48 7.80
C GLN A 23 29.63 10.65 7.29
N GLU A 24 29.93 11.83 7.83
CA GLU A 24 29.45 13.11 7.35
C GLU A 24 30.09 13.43 5.99
N VAL A 25 29.26 13.67 4.97
CA VAL A 25 29.69 14.23 3.68
C VAL A 25 28.89 15.49 3.39
N ASP A 26 29.51 16.64 3.65
CA ASP A 26 29.12 17.93 3.11
C ASP A 26 29.44 17.97 1.61
N ASP A 27 28.44 18.11 0.76
CA ASP A 27 28.61 18.50 -0.64
C ASP A 27 27.75 19.73 -0.95
N ASP A 28 28.46 20.86 -0.98
CA ASP A 28 28.02 22.18 -1.36
C ASP A 28 27.87 22.23 -2.90
N SER A 29 26.66 22.44 -3.39
CA SER A 29 26.44 22.87 -4.77
C SER A 29 25.23 23.80 -4.88
N ASP A 30 25.56 25.07 -4.73
CA ASP A 30 24.90 26.24 -5.31
C ASP A 30 24.81 26.09 -6.84
N ASP A 31 23.60 26.11 -7.44
CA ASP A 31 23.42 26.78 -8.74
C ASP A 31 21.94 27.16 -9.01
N LYS A 32 21.74 28.48 -8.93
CA LYS A 32 20.88 29.38 -9.73
C LYS A 32 19.40 29.06 -10.01
N THR A 33 18.60 29.96 -9.44
CA THR A 33 17.32 30.45 -9.95
C THR A 33 17.51 31.25 -11.25
N GLU A 34 16.85 30.84 -12.33
CA GLU A 34 16.55 31.69 -13.49
C GLU A 34 15.03 31.83 -13.60
N ASP A 35 14.58 33.05 -13.35
CA ASP A 35 13.22 33.56 -13.48
C ASP A 35 13.05 34.19 -14.90
N ILE A 36 11.85 34.67 -15.23
CA ILE A 36 11.48 35.61 -16.33
C ILE A 36 11.07 34.93 -17.69
N PRO A 37 10.04 35.42 -18.44
CA PRO A 37 8.77 36.07 -18.09
C PRO A 37 7.52 35.61 -18.91
N ASN A 38 6.39 36.08 -18.40
CA ASN A 38 5.09 36.47 -18.98
C ASN A 38 4.87 36.55 -20.53
N ALA A 39 3.62 36.25 -20.92
CA ALA A 39 3.02 36.09 -22.25
C ALA A 39 3.05 37.31 -23.21
N PRO A 40 2.59 37.13 -24.48
CA PRO A 40 1.29 37.74 -24.80
C PRO A 40 0.37 37.01 -25.81
N ALA A 41 -0.93 37.25 -25.61
CA ALA A 41 -2.01 37.49 -26.57
C ALA A 41 -2.47 36.43 -27.60
N THR A 42 -3.78 36.16 -27.52
CA THR A 42 -4.72 35.49 -28.45
C THR A 42 -4.62 35.93 -29.92
N PRO A 43 -5.18 35.11 -30.84
CA PRO A 43 -6.35 35.62 -31.55
C PRO A 43 -7.61 34.76 -31.36
N SER A 44 -8.71 35.50 -31.15
CA SER A 44 -10.09 35.05 -31.12
C SER A 44 -10.50 34.50 -32.50
N SER A 45 -10.85 33.22 -32.59
CA SER A 45 -11.58 32.69 -33.75
C SER A 45 -13.07 32.80 -33.48
N SER A 46 -13.72 33.67 -34.23
CA SER A 46 -15.17 33.84 -34.29
C SER A 46 -15.91 32.51 -34.38
N LEU A 47 -16.86 32.33 -33.47
CA LEU A 47 -17.89 31.29 -33.55
C LEU A 47 -18.87 31.69 -34.66
N SER A 48 -18.94 30.90 -35.72
CA SER A 48 -20.09 30.85 -36.62
C SER A 48 -21.05 29.78 -36.13
N ASP A 49 -22.21 30.22 -35.65
CA ASP A 49 -23.45 29.45 -35.55
C ASP A 49 -23.76 28.89 -36.94
N GLU A 50 -23.83 27.56 -37.06
CA GLU A 50 -24.56 26.74 -38.06
C GLU A 50 -23.82 25.40 -38.21
N ASP A 51 -24.04 24.48 -37.27
CA ASP A 51 -24.19 23.04 -37.55
C ASP A 51 -24.59 22.30 -36.25
N LEU A 52 -25.89 22.32 -35.94
CA LEU A 52 -26.47 21.45 -34.91
C LEU A 52 -26.72 20.06 -35.51
N GLU A 53 -25.66 19.34 -35.89
CA GLU A 53 -25.78 17.92 -36.24
C GLU A 53 -24.68 17.06 -35.57
N THR A 54 -25.09 16.42 -34.48
CA THR A 54 -24.46 15.21 -33.89
C THR A 54 -22.99 15.34 -33.49
N THR A 55 -22.62 16.35 -32.69
CA THR A 55 -21.37 16.26 -31.91
C THR A 55 -21.57 15.29 -30.75
N LYS A 56 -21.31 14.01 -31.00
CA LYS A 56 -21.01 13.01 -29.96
C LYS A 56 -20.05 13.67 -28.97
N THR A 57 -20.52 13.93 -27.75
CA THR A 57 -19.71 14.59 -26.70
C THR A 57 -18.34 13.93 -26.64
N ARG A 58 -17.30 14.67 -27.05
CA ARG A 58 -15.90 14.24 -27.13
C ARG A 58 -15.33 13.77 -25.78
N TYR A 59 -16.06 14.01 -24.69
CA TYR A 59 -15.68 13.73 -23.31
C TYR A 59 -16.66 12.78 -22.63
N SER A 60 -16.71 11.51 -23.03
CA SER A 60 -17.24 10.46 -22.13
C SER A 60 -16.83 9.05 -22.55
N ALA A 61 -15.66 8.88 -23.16
CA ALA A 61 -15.09 7.54 -23.22
C ALA A 61 -14.57 7.22 -21.80
N PRO A 62 -15.16 6.24 -21.07
CA PRO A 62 -14.60 5.82 -19.81
C PRO A 62 -13.17 5.36 -20.08
N ARG A 63 -12.19 5.97 -19.39
CA ARG A 63 -10.79 5.50 -19.46
C ARG A 63 -10.79 4.04 -19.01
N SER A 64 -10.62 3.10 -19.94
CA SER A 64 -10.42 1.70 -19.58
C SER A 64 -9.07 1.61 -18.87
N VAL A 65 -9.12 1.40 -17.55
CA VAL A 65 -7.91 1.15 -16.78
C VAL A 65 -7.57 -0.30 -17.01
N ALA A 66 -6.68 -0.56 -17.97
CA ALA A 66 -6.13 -1.89 -18.17
C ALA A 66 -5.54 -2.41 -16.86
N TYR A 67 -5.74 -3.69 -16.58
CA TYR A 67 -5.17 -4.32 -15.39
C TYR A 67 -3.64 -4.27 -15.44
N ARG A 68 -3.04 -3.95 -14.30
CA ARG A 68 -1.59 -4.02 -14.11
C ARG A 68 -1.25 -5.40 -13.56
N TYR A 69 -0.13 -5.95 -14.01
CA TYR A 69 0.34 -7.26 -13.57
C TYR A 69 1.75 -7.10 -13.00
N ALA A 70 2.05 -7.84 -11.94
CA ALA A 70 3.42 -8.12 -11.55
C ALA A 70 3.95 -9.26 -12.41
N SER A 71 5.29 -9.33 -12.52
CA SER A 71 5.97 -10.54 -12.99
C SER A 71 5.46 -11.78 -12.24
N GLY A 72 5.20 -11.63 -10.93
CA GLY A 72 4.63 -12.66 -10.09
C GLY A 72 5.65 -13.74 -9.73
N PRO A 73 5.26 -14.75 -8.93
CA PRO A 73 6.06 -15.95 -8.78
C PRO A 73 6.27 -16.63 -10.15
N PRO A 74 7.35 -17.42 -10.32
CA PRO A 74 7.61 -18.10 -11.58
C PRO A 74 6.35 -18.84 -12.07
N ARG A 75 5.98 -18.64 -13.33
CA ARG A 75 4.85 -19.29 -14.04
C ARG A 75 3.45 -18.75 -13.72
N ARG A 76 3.27 -17.78 -12.82
CA ARG A 76 1.96 -17.14 -12.58
C ARG A 76 2.07 -15.63 -12.40
N LYS A 77 1.46 -14.88 -13.32
CA LYS A 77 1.35 -13.41 -13.20
C LYS A 77 0.44 -13.05 -12.03
N PHE A 78 0.88 -12.11 -11.19
CA PHE A 78 0.04 -11.55 -10.14
C PHE A 78 -0.73 -10.36 -10.69
N LYS A 79 -2.06 -10.34 -10.54
CA LYS A 79 -2.90 -9.26 -11.06
C LYS A 79 -3.17 -8.22 -9.97
N TYR A 80 -2.81 -6.96 -10.19
CA TYR A 80 -3.09 -5.91 -9.22
C TYR A 80 -4.57 -5.50 -9.27
N HIS A 81 -5.27 -5.66 -8.15
CA HIS A 81 -6.65 -5.22 -7.97
C HIS A 81 -6.72 -3.90 -7.20
N ARG A 82 -7.76 -3.10 -7.46
CA ARG A 82 -7.96 -1.86 -6.70
C ARG A 82 -8.10 -2.17 -5.20
N MET A 83 -7.81 -1.17 -4.36
CA MET A 83 -8.01 -1.26 -2.92
C MET A 83 -9.43 -1.76 -2.63
N PRO A 84 -9.60 -2.88 -1.91
CA PRO A 84 -10.90 -3.35 -1.47
C PRO A 84 -11.65 -2.28 -0.66
N LYS A 85 -12.98 -2.38 -0.62
CA LYS A 85 -13.81 -1.41 0.13
C LYS A 85 -13.80 -1.63 1.64
N THR A 86 -13.41 -2.82 2.09
CA THR A 86 -13.43 -3.21 3.50
C THR A 86 -12.06 -3.74 3.93
N VAL A 87 -11.74 -3.53 5.20
CA VAL A 87 -10.58 -4.06 5.91
C VAL A 87 -10.60 -5.58 5.90
N ALA A 88 -11.77 -6.20 6.10
CA ALA A 88 -11.90 -7.66 6.03
C ALA A 88 -11.43 -8.23 4.67
N LEU A 89 -11.74 -7.56 3.56
CA LEU A 89 -11.28 -7.99 2.22
C LEU A 89 -9.78 -7.75 2.03
N VAL A 90 -9.21 -6.68 2.61
CA VAL A 90 -7.76 -6.46 2.59
C VAL A 90 -7.04 -7.55 3.40
N TRP A 91 -7.57 -7.90 4.56
CA TRP A 91 -7.06 -8.98 5.40
C TRP A 91 -7.08 -10.32 4.66
N GLN A 92 -8.22 -10.65 4.03
CA GLN A 92 -8.35 -11.86 3.21
C GLN A 92 -7.34 -11.87 2.06
N GLU A 93 -7.20 -10.76 1.32
CA GLU A 93 -6.23 -10.63 0.23
C GLU A 93 -4.79 -10.86 0.75
N TRP A 94 -4.48 -10.36 1.94
CA TRP A 94 -3.14 -10.47 2.52
C TRP A 94 -2.82 -11.88 3.03
N LYS A 95 -3.71 -12.48 3.83
CA LYS A 95 -3.49 -13.77 4.51
C LYS A 95 -3.79 -14.97 3.62
N HIS A 96 -4.87 -14.91 2.83
CA HIS A 96 -5.40 -16.05 2.07
C HIS A 96 -5.31 -15.87 0.55
N GLY A 97 -5.14 -14.63 0.07
CA GLY A 97 -5.21 -14.30 -1.34
C GLY A 97 -6.64 -13.98 -1.79
N SER A 98 -6.75 -13.46 -3.00
CA SER A 98 -8.05 -13.06 -3.58
C SER A 98 -7.99 -13.04 -5.11
N ASN A 99 -9.14 -13.14 -5.77
CA ASN A 99 -9.27 -12.99 -7.23
C ASN A 99 -8.30 -13.87 -8.06
N GLY A 100 -8.01 -15.09 -7.58
CA GLY A 100 -7.08 -16.03 -8.21
C GLY A 100 -5.59 -15.75 -7.98
N ASN A 101 -5.26 -14.67 -7.27
CA ASN A 101 -3.90 -14.43 -6.79
C ASN A 101 -3.62 -15.24 -5.51
N PRO A 102 -2.36 -15.65 -5.28
CA PRO A 102 -1.93 -16.16 -3.98
C PRO A 102 -1.94 -15.04 -2.92
N SER A 103 -1.79 -15.41 -1.65
CA SER A 103 -1.71 -14.45 -0.55
C SER A 103 -0.49 -13.54 -0.67
N ILE A 104 -0.65 -12.26 -0.38
CA ILE A 104 0.47 -11.30 -0.45
C ILE A 104 1.52 -11.66 0.61
N GLN A 105 1.10 -12.11 1.79
CA GLN A 105 2.00 -12.55 2.85
C GLN A 105 2.93 -13.67 2.36
N SER A 106 2.37 -14.74 1.80
CA SER A 106 3.20 -15.87 1.32
C SER A 106 4.17 -15.46 0.21
N LEU A 107 3.80 -14.47 -0.60
CA LEU A 107 4.68 -13.95 -1.64
C LEU A 107 5.83 -13.12 -1.07
N GLU A 108 5.55 -12.23 -0.11
CA GLU A 108 6.60 -11.44 0.56
C GLU A 108 7.52 -12.35 1.41
N GLU A 109 6.99 -13.39 2.07
CA GLU A 109 7.82 -14.35 2.81
C GLU A 109 8.71 -15.18 1.89
N LYS A 110 8.14 -15.73 0.81
CA LYS A 110 8.85 -16.67 -0.06
C LYS A 110 9.80 -15.99 -1.05
N TYR A 111 9.44 -14.81 -1.52
CA TYR A 111 10.16 -14.13 -2.61
C TYR A 111 10.60 -12.71 -2.24
N SER A 112 10.23 -12.18 -1.07
CA SER A 112 10.51 -10.80 -0.67
C SER A 112 10.06 -9.83 -1.77
N THR A 113 10.94 -8.93 -2.21
CA THR A 113 10.66 -7.97 -3.29
C THR A 113 10.74 -8.59 -4.70
N ARG A 114 11.24 -9.83 -4.85
CA ARG A 114 11.59 -10.40 -6.16
C ARG A 114 10.38 -10.72 -7.04
N TRP A 115 9.22 -11.04 -6.47
CA TRP A 115 7.99 -11.33 -7.23
C TRP A 115 7.34 -10.06 -7.85
N ARG A 116 7.82 -8.88 -7.44
CA ARG A 116 7.37 -7.56 -7.90
C ARG A 116 8.43 -6.77 -8.67
N MET A 117 9.38 -7.49 -9.29
CA MET A 117 10.39 -6.90 -10.17
C MET A 117 9.82 -6.49 -11.53
N GLY A 118 10.43 -5.49 -12.15
CA GLY A 118 10.03 -4.89 -13.42
C GLY A 118 10.75 -3.56 -13.65
N THR A 119 10.19 -2.70 -14.50
CA THR A 119 10.64 -1.32 -14.68
C THR A 119 10.57 -0.53 -13.38
N LEU A 120 11.28 0.62 -13.31
CA LEU A 120 11.24 1.50 -12.13
C LEU A 120 9.80 1.90 -11.75
N GLN A 121 8.97 2.21 -12.74
CA GLN A 121 7.58 2.61 -12.50
C GLN A 121 6.71 1.46 -11.98
N GLU A 122 6.90 0.24 -12.51
CA GLU A 122 6.22 -0.96 -12.04
C GLU A 122 6.63 -1.31 -10.61
N ARG A 123 7.93 -1.23 -10.28
CA ARG A 123 8.43 -1.45 -8.92
C ARG A 123 7.83 -0.43 -7.94
N LYS A 124 7.82 0.86 -8.28
CA LYS A 124 7.19 1.90 -7.45
C LYS A 124 5.71 1.61 -7.19
N TYR A 125 4.97 1.27 -8.24
CA TYR A 125 3.55 0.92 -8.12
C TYR A 125 3.34 -0.32 -7.23
N ALA A 126 4.14 -1.36 -7.43
CA ALA A 126 4.05 -2.60 -6.67
C ALA A 126 4.40 -2.41 -5.19
N SER A 127 5.46 -1.66 -4.89
CA SER A 127 5.83 -1.32 -3.52
C SER A 127 4.73 -0.56 -2.81
N ASN A 128 4.12 0.43 -3.48
CA ASN A 128 2.97 1.14 -2.92
C ASN A 128 1.75 0.22 -2.73
N TYR A 129 1.50 -0.69 -3.68
CA TYR A 129 0.39 -1.66 -3.59
C TYR A 129 0.49 -2.54 -2.34
N VAL A 130 1.67 -3.09 -2.08
CA VAL A 130 1.96 -3.96 -0.93
C VAL A 130 1.99 -3.13 0.35
N GLY A 131 2.76 -2.04 0.39
CA GLY A 131 2.97 -1.24 1.60
C GLY A 131 1.68 -0.63 2.16
N VAL A 132 0.76 -0.20 1.30
CA VAL A 132 -0.53 0.34 1.76
C VAL A 132 -1.40 -0.75 2.40
N ARG A 133 -1.42 -1.97 1.84
CA ARG A 133 -2.16 -3.10 2.41
C ARG A 133 -1.52 -3.59 3.71
N GLN A 134 -0.20 -3.63 3.74
CA GLN A 134 0.56 -4.00 4.94
C GLN A 134 0.25 -3.08 6.12
N LYS A 135 0.14 -1.76 5.89
CA LYS A 135 -0.26 -0.81 6.94
C LYS A 135 -1.63 -1.13 7.54
N VAL A 136 -2.60 -1.53 6.71
CA VAL A 136 -3.94 -1.92 7.18
C VAL A 136 -3.87 -3.19 8.01
N VAL A 137 -3.14 -4.20 7.53
CA VAL A 137 -2.97 -5.50 8.20
C VAL A 137 -2.25 -5.34 9.54
N ARG A 138 -1.16 -4.56 9.58
CA ARG A 138 -0.46 -4.25 10.83
C ARG A 138 -1.37 -3.60 11.85
N LYS A 139 -2.30 -2.73 11.44
CA LYS A 139 -3.25 -2.14 12.39
C LYS A 139 -4.23 -3.18 12.94
N VAL A 140 -4.63 -4.16 12.13
CA VAL A 140 -5.48 -5.26 12.61
C VAL A 140 -4.69 -6.12 13.61
N GLU A 141 -3.45 -6.49 13.30
CA GLU A 141 -2.55 -7.24 14.19
C GLU A 141 -2.32 -6.49 15.51
N GLU A 142 -2.02 -5.19 15.45
CA GLU A 142 -1.88 -4.32 16.63
C GLU A 142 -3.15 -4.31 17.50
N MET A 143 -4.34 -4.29 16.89
CA MET A 143 -5.61 -4.37 17.64
C MET A 143 -5.83 -5.74 18.27
N CYS A 144 -5.36 -6.82 17.63
CA CYS A 144 -5.40 -8.17 18.20
C CYS A 144 -4.50 -8.26 19.43
N GLU A 145 -3.27 -7.76 19.34
CA GLU A 145 -2.29 -7.76 20.43
C GLU A 145 -2.73 -6.88 21.60
N GLN A 146 -3.11 -5.62 21.35
CA GLN A 146 -3.42 -4.67 22.43
C GLN A 146 -4.75 -4.93 23.13
N LYS A 147 -5.74 -5.49 22.42
CA LYS A 147 -7.12 -5.62 22.93
C LYS A 147 -7.56 -7.07 23.09
N GLY A 148 -6.70 -8.04 22.78
CA GLY A 148 -7.04 -9.46 22.81
C GLY A 148 -8.17 -9.82 21.84
N LEU A 149 -8.30 -9.12 20.72
CA LEU A 149 -9.38 -9.31 19.76
C LEU A 149 -8.99 -10.36 18.71
N THR A 150 -9.97 -11.11 18.21
CA THR A 150 -9.74 -11.92 17.01
C THR A 150 -9.61 -11.00 15.77
N PRO A 151 -8.89 -11.42 14.72
CA PRO A 151 -8.70 -10.61 13.52
C PRO A 151 -10.03 -10.20 12.85
N GLU A 152 -11.02 -11.09 12.86
CA GLU A 152 -12.35 -10.83 12.30
C GLU A 152 -13.04 -9.70 13.07
N LYS A 153 -12.92 -9.72 14.40
CA LYS A 153 -13.52 -8.69 15.24
C LYS A 153 -12.83 -7.34 15.08
N ALA A 154 -11.49 -7.35 14.99
CA ALA A 154 -10.72 -6.15 14.72
C ALA A 154 -11.08 -5.54 13.35
N CYS A 155 -11.20 -6.38 12.30
CA CYS A 155 -11.66 -5.96 10.99
C CYS A 155 -13.07 -5.34 11.07
N GLU A 156 -14.02 -5.97 11.75
CA GLU A 156 -15.38 -5.47 11.89
C GLU A 156 -15.44 -4.08 12.56
N ILE A 157 -14.65 -3.86 13.62
CA ILE A 157 -14.59 -2.57 14.33
C ILE A 157 -14.05 -1.48 13.40
N LEU A 158 -12.96 -1.75 12.67
CA LEU A 158 -12.40 -0.80 11.72
C LEU A 158 -13.36 -0.54 10.56
N ASP A 159 -13.98 -1.58 10.00
CA ASP A 159 -14.93 -1.46 8.90
C ASP A 159 -16.14 -0.61 9.28
N ARG A 160 -16.70 -0.81 10.49
CA ARG A 160 -17.79 0.04 11.02
C ARG A 160 -17.36 1.50 11.19
N ARG A 161 -16.12 1.76 11.61
CA ARG A 161 -15.62 3.14 11.75
C ARG A 161 -15.40 3.81 10.39
N VAL A 162 -14.84 3.06 9.44
CA VAL A 162 -14.44 3.56 8.13
C VAL A 162 -15.64 3.70 7.19
N ASP A 163 -16.62 2.80 7.27
CA ASP A 163 -17.83 2.78 6.43
C ASP A 163 -17.51 2.88 4.94
N GLY A 164 -16.60 2.02 4.47
CA GLY A 164 -16.16 1.99 3.06
C GLY A 164 -15.22 3.12 2.62
N ARG A 165 -14.94 4.12 3.48
CA ARG A 165 -14.04 5.25 3.19
C ARG A 165 -12.57 4.89 3.39
N MET A 166 -12.10 3.82 2.74
CA MET A 166 -10.75 3.28 2.90
C MET A 166 -9.63 4.31 2.67
N GLN A 167 -9.87 5.34 1.84
CA GLN A 167 -8.92 6.43 1.65
C GLN A 167 -8.63 7.20 2.94
N LEU A 168 -9.63 7.42 3.80
CA LEU A 168 -9.45 8.05 5.11
C LEU A 168 -8.64 7.16 6.03
N LEU A 169 -8.94 5.86 6.08
CA LEU A 169 -8.15 4.87 6.83
C LEU A 169 -6.68 4.92 6.43
N MET A 170 -6.40 4.78 5.13
CA MET A 170 -5.03 4.77 4.62
C MET A 170 -4.29 6.08 4.86
N THR A 171 -5.01 7.21 4.92
CA THR A 171 -4.42 8.52 5.23
C THR A 171 -4.07 8.61 6.71
N ALA A 172 -4.95 8.15 7.60
CA ALA A 172 -4.71 8.06 9.04
C ALA A 172 -3.47 7.20 9.35
N LEU A 173 -3.43 5.99 8.78
CA LEU A 173 -2.33 5.03 8.97
C LEU A 173 -1.01 5.50 8.36
N ARG A 174 -1.04 6.35 7.32
CA ARG A 174 0.17 7.00 6.79
C ARG A 174 0.71 8.06 7.73
N LYS A 175 -0.17 8.76 8.46
CA LYS A 175 0.20 9.79 9.45
C LYS A 175 0.48 9.23 10.85
N GLY A 176 0.43 7.91 11.05
CA GLY A 176 0.60 7.29 12.38
C GLY A 176 -0.55 7.59 13.35
N GLN A 177 -1.71 8.01 12.84
CA GLN A 177 -2.86 8.38 13.67
C GLN A 177 -3.80 7.18 13.89
N ASP A 178 -4.45 7.13 15.06
CA ASP A 178 -5.47 6.11 15.31
C ASP A 178 -6.74 6.39 14.48
N PRO A 179 -7.10 5.51 13.52
CA PRO A 179 -8.32 5.66 12.73
C PRO A 179 -9.60 5.65 13.57
N LEU A 180 -9.58 5.01 14.75
CA LEU A 180 -10.71 4.99 15.66
C LEU A 180 -10.94 6.34 16.33
N VAL A 181 -9.95 7.22 16.38
CA VAL A 181 -10.09 8.58 16.92
C VAL A 181 -10.40 9.56 15.80
N ILE A 182 -9.61 9.56 14.73
CA ILE A 182 -9.62 10.64 13.73
C ILE A 182 -10.75 10.55 12.71
N ILE A 183 -11.25 9.34 12.38
CA ILE A 183 -12.29 9.18 11.35
C ILE A 183 -13.66 9.39 11.99
N PRO A 184 -14.47 10.40 11.63
CA PRO A 184 -15.76 10.59 12.26
C PRO A 184 -16.70 9.39 12.08
N ARG A 185 -17.43 9.05 13.14
CA ARG A 185 -18.53 8.08 13.10
C ARG A 185 -19.66 8.68 12.25
N ARG A 186 -20.27 7.84 11.44
CA ARG A 186 -21.53 8.14 10.78
C ARG A 186 -22.70 7.69 11.64
#